data_AF-K4L4U9-F1
#
_entry.id   AF-K4L4U9-F1
#
_cell.length_a   1.000
_cell.length_b   1.000
_cell.length_c   1.000
_cell.angle_alpha   90.00
_cell.angle_beta   90.00
_cell.angle_gamma   90.00
#
_symmetry.space_group_name_H-M   'P 1'
#
loop_
_entity.id
_entity.type
_entity.pdbx_description
1 polymer ?
#
loop_
_entity_poly.entity_id
_entity_poly.type
_entity_poly.pdbx_seq_one_letter_code
_entity_poly.pdbx_strand_id
1 'polypeptide(L)'
;MRIFLREKADEVLKDQIDPKTLALQYPEYKETVLKEFSVLNKESNVEEIAAIINTYKAKARFAMNRIHKSGNNQKTLNAFLPDIIKARIAIDILQQSYFIAQSGKTSGKIRFNLWDGLILQKVLFKKSFERKPVSLFWFKLFWTFITDKKILMPLVNNKGIYCFYSRTLIKELSNLVGKTKCLEIGAGDGTLTTFLREMGVHCDATDDYSWGKYIQYPDFVEKLEAKEALGKYKPETVICSWSPPGNAFEKSIFTMDFIKLYIVIGSRNPLFTGDHEAYQKQDAFTMEYNQRLSALVLPQSEDNAVYIFRRKTD
;
A
#
# COMPACT_ATOMS: atom_id res chain seq x y z
N MET A 1 31.77 -14.41 -5.21
CA MET A 1 30.83 -14.07 -4.11
C MET A 1 30.96 -12.57 -3.87
N ARG A 2 29.88 -11.79 -3.98
CA ARG A 2 29.94 -10.33 -3.83
C ARG A 2 30.11 -9.98 -2.34
N ILE A 3 30.96 -9.00 -2.05
CA ILE A 3 31.16 -8.50 -0.68
C ILE A 3 30.26 -7.27 -0.52
N PHE A 4 29.36 -7.31 0.45
CA PHE A 4 28.49 -6.19 0.77
C PHE A 4 29.12 -5.36 1.88
N LEU A 5 29.45 -4.10 1.62
CA LEU A 5 29.89 -3.20 2.68
C LEU A 5 28.81 -3.13 3.76
N ARG A 6 29.22 -3.13 5.03
CA ARG A 6 28.31 -3.21 6.18
C ARG A 6 27.27 -2.10 6.18
N GLU A 7 27.67 -0.88 5.85
CA GLU A 7 26.77 0.28 5.72
C GLU A 7 25.69 0.04 4.66
N LYS A 8 26.09 -0.40 3.46
CA LYS A 8 25.17 -0.74 2.37
C LYS A 8 24.24 -1.89 2.76
N ALA A 9 24.76 -2.88 3.48
CA ALA A 9 23.95 -4.00 3.98
C ALA A 9 22.92 -3.54 5.00
N ASP A 10 23.28 -2.62 5.90
CA ASP A 10 22.37 -2.03 6.86
C ASP A 10 21.28 -1.20 6.18
N GLU A 11 21.60 -0.45 5.11
CA GLU A 11 20.60 0.26 4.29
C GLU A 11 19.58 -0.72 3.69
N VAL A 12 20.05 -1.87 3.16
CA VAL A 12 19.17 -2.91 2.60
C VAL A 12 18.28 -3.54 3.69
N LEU A 13 18.85 -3.84 4.86
CA LEU A 13 18.16 -4.50 5.97
C LEU A 13 17.13 -3.59 6.66
N LYS A 14 17.36 -2.27 6.64
CA LYS A 14 16.44 -1.25 7.15
C LYS A 14 15.45 -0.75 6.10
N ASP A 15 15.35 -1.44 4.97
CA ASP A 15 14.49 -1.10 3.84
C ASP A 15 14.72 0.30 3.23
N GLN A 16 15.89 0.91 3.44
CA GLN A 16 16.22 2.28 3.00
C GLN A 16 16.49 2.39 1.49
N ILE A 17 16.77 1.27 0.82
CA ILE A 17 16.94 1.21 -0.64
C ILE A 17 15.71 0.58 -1.26
N ASP A 18 15.05 1.26 -2.19
CA ASP A 18 13.83 0.74 -2.84
C ASP A 18 14.14 -0.44 -3.80
N PRO A 19 13.18 -1.37 -4.02
CA PRO A 19 13.37 -2.54 -4.88
C PRO A 19 13.82 -2.26 -6.31
N LYS A 20 13.41 -1.14 -6.92
CA LYS A 20 13.83 -0.76 -8.29
C LYS A 20 15.29 -0.33 -8.30
N THR A 21 15.69 0.45 -7.30
CA THR A 21 17.10 0.82 -7.09
C THR A 21 17.95 -0.43 -6.80
N LEU A 22 17.45 -1.38 -6.00
CA LEU A 22 18.10 -2.67 -5.82
C LEU A 22 18.24 -3.44 -7.14
N ALA A 23 17.19 -3.47 -7.96
CA ALA A 23 17.23 -4.14 -9.26
C ALA A 23 18.22 -3.49 -10.26
N LEU A 24 18.49 -2.19 -10.12
CA LEU A 24 19.52 -1.47 -10.89
C LEU A 24 20.93 -1.69 -10.35
N GLN A 25 21.10 -1.73 -9.02
CA GLN A 25 22.40 -1.93 -8.36
C GLN A 25 22.86 -3.41 -8.43
N TYR A 26 21.91 -4.33 -8.49
CA TYR A 26 22.10 -5.78 -8.49
C TYR A 26 21.37 -6.46 -9.66
N PRO A 27 21.76 -6.15 -10.92
CA PRO A 27 21.11 -6.72 -12.10
C PRO A 27 21.19 -8.26 -12.12
N GLU A 28 22.24 -8.86 -11.57
CA GLU A 28 22.39 -10.32 -11.48
C GLU A 28 21.28 -11.00 -10.65
N TYR A 29 20.80 -10.32 -9.62
CA TYR A 29 19.69 -10.82 -8.78
C TYR A 29 18.36 -10.61 -9.47
N LYS A 30 18.20 -9.50 -10.19
CA LYS A 30 17.03 -9.27 -11.05
C LYS A 30 16.92 -10.35 -12.13
N GLU A 31 18.01 -10.67 -12.81
CA GLU A 31 18.04 -11.72 -13.84
C GLU A 31 17.73 -13.11 -13.25
N THR A 32 18.27 -13.41 -12.07
CA THR A 32 17.95 -14.67 -11.36
C THR A 32 16.45 -14.77 -11.06
N VAL A 33 15.87 -13.71 -10.52
CA VAL A 33 14.43 -13.61 -10.22
C VAL A 33 13.60 -13.74 -11.51
N LEU A 34 13.97 -13.04 -12.58
CA LEU A 34 13.28 -13.13 -13.87
C LEU A 34 13.38 -14.51 -14.51
N LYS A 35 14.51 -15.20 -14.35
CA LYS A 35 14.69 -16.58 -14.82
C LYS A 35 13.82 -17.56 -14.05
N GLU A 36 13.75 -17.42 -12.72
CA GLU A 36 12.83 -18.18 -11.87
C GLU A 36 11.36 -17.93 -12.27
N PHE A 37 11.03 -16.72 -12.74
CA PHE A 37 9.70 -16.39 -13.25
C PHE A 37 9.44 -16.80 -14.70
N SER A 38 10.46 -16.92 -15.55
CA SER A 38 10.28 -17.35 -16.95
C SER A 38 9.83 -18.80 -17.11
N VAL A 39 9.95 -19.58 -16.02
CA VAL A 39 9.39 -20.94 -15.91
C VAL A 39 7.87 -20.89 -15.65
N LEU A 40 7.34 -19.74 -15.24
CA LEU A 40 5.90 -19.53 -15.04
C LEU A 40 5.24 -19.20 -16.37
N ASN A 41 4.17 -19.93 -16.70
CA ASN A 41 3.41 -19.69 -17.91
C ASN A 41 2.78 -18.30 -17.90
N LYS A 42 2.55 -17.71 -19.09
CA LYS A 42 1.87 -16.41 -19.26
C LYS A 42 0.45 -16.35 -18.64
N GLU A 43 -0.09 -17.49 -18.23
CA GLU A 43 -1.42 -17.66 -17.63
C GLU A 43 -1.34 -18.10 -16.15
N SER A 44 -0.20 -17.91 -15.48
CA SER A 44 -0.09 -18.26 -14.06
C SER A 44 -1.21 -17.62 -13.22
N ASN A 45 -1.98 -18.50 -12.59
CA ASN A 45 -3.08 -18.18 -11.68
C ASN A 45 -2.54 -17.35 -10.50
N VAL A 46 -3.37 -16.43 -9.99
CA VAL A 46 -3.14 -15.61 -8.78
C VAL A 46 -2.56 -16.41 -7.61
N GLU A 47 -2.99 -17.65 -7.43
CA GLU A 47 -2.55 -18.58 -6.38
C GLU A 47 -1.09 -19.02 -6.55
N GLU A 48 -0.62 -19.19 -7.79
CA GLU A 48 0.79 -19.51 -8.08
C GLU A 48 1.69 -18.32 -7.77
N ILE A 49 1.27 -17.11 -8.17
CA ILE A 49 1.99 -15.86 -7.85
C ILE A 49 2.06 -15.67 -6.33
N ALA A 50 0.96 -15.93 -5.62
CA ALA A 50 0.89 -15.86 -4.16
C ALA A 50 1.87 -16.85 -3.49
N ALA A 51 1.90 -18.10 -3.96
CA ALA A 51 2.80 -19.13 -3.44
C ALA A 51 4.28 -18.76 -3.62
N ILE A 52 4.61 -18.12 -4.74
CA ILE A 52 5.97 -17.69 -5.04
C ILE A 52 6.35 -16.48 -4.17
N ILE A 53 5.47 -15.48 -4.04
CA ILE A 53 5.66 -14.37 -3.10
C ILE A 53 5.91 -14.90 -1.70
N ASN A 54 5.12 -15.87 -1.23
CA ASN A 54 5.28 -16.48 0.08
C ASN A 54 6.62 -17.21 0.23
N THR A 55 7.08 -17.89 -0.82
CA THR A 55 8.39 -18.55 -0.85
C THR A 55 9.53 -17.53 -0.69
N TYR A 56 9.46 -16.40 -1.41
CA TYR A 56 10.45 -15.33 -1.28
C TYR A 56 10.40 -14.65 0.09
N LYS A 57 9.20 -14.39 0.63
CA LYS A 57 9.03 -13.86 1.99
C LYS A 57 9.62 -14.81 3.04
N ALA A 58 9.39 -16.11 2.91
CA ALA A 58 9.94 -17.12 3.82
C ALA A 58 11.47 -17.18 3.76
N LYS A 59 12.06 -17.18 2.55
CA LYS A 59 13.52 -17.14 2.34
C LYS A 59 14.12 -15.86 2.95
N ALA A 60 13.51 -14.70 2.74
CA ALA A 60 13.96 -13.44 3.30
C ALA A 60 13.91 -13.43 4.83
N ARG A 61 12.80 -13.90 5.43
CA ARG A 61 12.67 -14.04 6.89
C ARG A 61 13.75 -14.96 7.48
N PHE A 62 14.01 -16.09 6.83
CA PHE A 62 15.07 -17.00 7.23
C PHE A 62 16.45 -16.34 7.15
N ALA A 63 16.76 -15.68 6.04
CA ALA A 63 18.02 -14.96 5.84
C ALA A 63 18.23 -13.86 6.89
N MET A 64 17.20 -13.06 7.16
CA MET A 64 17.24 -11.97 8.14
C MET A 64 17.47 -12.50 9.56
N ASN A 65 16.81 -13.59 9.94
CA ASN A 65 17.05 -14.26 11.22
C ASN A 65 18.49 -14.78 11.36
N ARG A 66 19.07 -15.32 10.29
CA ARG A 66 20.46 -15.81 10.29
C ARG A 66 21.46 -14.66 10.43
N ILE A 67 21.24 -13.56 9.73
CA ILE A 67 22.06 -12.34 9.82
C ILE A 67 22.01 -11.75 11.24
N HIS A 68 20.81 -11.61 11.80
CA HIS A 68 20.64 -11.05 13.14
C HIS A 68 21.30 -11.92 14.22
N LYS A 69 21.09 -13.24 14.17
CA LYS A 69 21.71 -14.20 15.12
C LYS A 69 23.23 -14.22 15.05
N SER A 70 23.82 -13.81 13.93
CA SER A 70 25.27 -13.81 13.74
C SER A 70 25.93 -12.51 14.17
N GLY A 71 25.16 -11.54 14.70
CA GLY A 71 25.64 -10.21 15.04
C GLY A 71 26.01 -9.37 13.81
N ASN A 72 25.35 -9.61 12.67
CA ASN A 72 25.63 -8.96 11.40
C ASN A 72 27.08 -9.13 10.93
N ASN A 73 27.68 -10.30 11.14
CA ASN A 73 29.05 -10.51 10.68
C ASN A 73 29.14 -10.60 9.16
N GLN A 74 30.28 -10.16 8.61
CA GLN A 74 30.48 -9.98 7.17
C GLN A 74 30.26 -11.26 6.35
N LYS A 75 30.70 -12.41 6.88
CA LYS A 75 30.55 -13.71 6.22
C LYS A 75 29.07 -14.08 6.06
N THR A 76 28.28 -13.85 7.11
CA THR A 76 26.84 -14.15 7.09
C THR A 76 26.08 -13.16 6.22
N LEU A 77 26.42 -11.86 6.30
CA LEU A 77 25.85 -10.83 5.42
C LEU A 77 26.05 -11.20 3.95
N ASN A 78 27.28 -11.53 3.54
CA ASN A 78 27.58 -11.89 2.16
C ASN A 78 26.85 -13.15 1.69
N ALA A 79 26.55 -14.08 2.60
CA ALA A 79 25.86 -15.31 2.28
C ALA A 79 24.34 -15.12 2.14
N PHE A 80 23.70 -14.31 2.98
CA PHE A 80 22.24 -14.27 3.13
C PHE A 80 21.58 -12.98 2.62
N LEU A 81 22.30 -11.87 2.55
CA LEU A 81 21.75 -10.61 2.02
C LEU A 81 21.23 -10.74 0.56
N PRO A 82 21.83 -11.55 -0.34
CA PRO A 82 21.27 -11.79 -1.66
C PRO A 82 19.84 -12.32 -1.65
N ASP A 83 19.46 -13.16 -0.68
CA ASP A 83 18.10 -13.69 -0.60
C ASP A 83 17.08 -12.63 -0.20
N ILE A 84 17.48 -11.68 0.65
CA ILE A 84 16.66 -10.51 1.00
C ILE A 84 16.50 -9.60 -0.22
N ILE A 85 17.60 -9.28 -0.92
CA ILE A 85 17.56 -8.44 -2.13
C ILE A 85 16.69 -9.09 -3.22
N LYS A 86 16.91 -10.38 -3.51
CA LYS A 86 16.09 -11.13 -4.48
C LYS A 86 14.62 -11.14 -4.09
N ALA A 87 14.29 -11.34 -2.81
CA ALA A 87 12.90 -11.31 -2.36
C ALA A 87 12.25 -9.95 -2.56
N ARG A 88 12.95 -8.85 -2.25
CA ARG A 88 12.43 -7.49 -2.45
C ARG A 88 12.21 -7.20 -3.94
N ILE A 89 13.16 -7.56 -4.80
CA ILE A 89 13.04 -7.44 -6.26
C ILE A 89 11.89 -8.33 -6.79
N ALA A 90 11.79 -9.57 -6.34
CA ALA A 90 10.76 -10.53 -6.74
C ALA A 90 9.36 -10.06 -6.38
N ILE A 91 9.16 -9.56 -5.16
CA ILE A 91 7.87 -9.05 -4.71
C ILE A 91 7.48 -7.81 -5.54
N ASP A 92 8.39 -6.88 -5.76
CA ASP A 92 8.14 -5.69 -6.60
C ASP A 92 7.79 -6.06 -8.05
N ILE A 93 8.58 -6.97 -8.66
CA ILE A 93 8.31 -7.46 -10.02
C ILE A 93 6.96 -8.19 -10.06
N LEU A 94 6.65 -9.08 -9.12
CA LEU A 94 5.40 -9.84 -9.14
C LEU A 94 4.18 -8.96 -8.87
N GLN A 95 4.29 -7.98 -7.97
CA GLN A 95 3.25 -6.98 -7.78
C GLN A 95 3.05 -6.20 -9.08
N GLN A 96 4.12 -5.69 -9.70
CA GLN A 96 4.03 -4.99 -10.99
C GLN A 96 3.48 -5.88 -12.10
N SER A 97 3.93 -7.14 -12.20
CA SER A 97 3.48 -8.12 -13.19
C SER A 97 2.03 -8.51 -12.98
N TYR A 98 1.56 -8.60 -11.73
CA TYR A 98 0.14 -8.81 -11.42
C TYR A 98 -0.70 -7.60 -11.84
N PHE A 99 -0.23 -6.37 -11.56
CA PHE A 99 -0.86 -5.15 -12.06
C PHE A 99 -0.83 -5.06 -13.60
N ILE A 100 0.25 -5.51 -14.25
CA ILE A 100 0.39 -5.56 -15.71
C ILE A 100 -0.50 -6.66 -16.31
N ALA A 101 -0.62 -7.83 -15.67
CA ALA A 101 -1.50 -8.93 -16.09
C ALA A 101 -2.98 -8.53 -15.99
N GLN A 102 -3.37 -7.78 -14.95
CA GLN A 102 -4.68 -7.12 -14.93
C GLN A 102 -4.83 -6.06 -16.03
N SER A 103 -3.73 -5.39 -16.44
CA SER A 103 -3.72 -4.32 -17.45
C SER A 103 -3.80 -4.78 -18.91
N GLY A 104 -3.41 -6.02 -19.21
CA GLY A 104 -3.46 -6.60 -20.56
C GLY A 104 -2.52 -5.99 -21.61
N LYS A 105 -1.56 -5.12 -21.25
CA LYS A 105 -0.57 -4.57 -22.21
C LYS A 105 0.88 -4.70 -21.72
N THR A 106 1.68 -5.39 -22.52
CA THR A 106 3.13 -5.58 -22.39
C THR A 106 3.90 -4.36 -22.94
N SER A 107 4.54 -3.61 -22.05
CA SER A 107 5.60 -2.60 -22.33
C SER A 107 5.26 -1.40 -23.25
N GLY A 108 5.62 -0.20 -22.80
CA GLY A 108 5.45 1.07 -23.51
C GLY A 108 5.06 2.22 -22.56
N LYS A 109 5.20 3.49 -22.97
CA LYS A 109 4.65 4.62 -22.21
C LYS A 109 3.12 4.47 -22.15
N ILE A 110 2.61 4.04 -21.00
CA ILE A 110 1.18 3.88 -20.74
C ILE A 110 0.55 5.28 -20.74
N ARG A 111 -0.41 5.49 -21.65
CA ARG A 111 -1.17 6.74 -21.78
C ARG A 111 -2.57 6.42 -22.26
N PHE A 112 -3.53 7.17 -21.76
CA PHE A 112 -4.88 7.14 -22.30
C PHE A 112 -4.93 7.75 -23.70
N ASN A 113 -5.93 7.36 -24.48
CA ASN A 113 -6.36 8.18 -25.60
C ASN A 113 -6.92 9.52 -25.07
N LEU A 114 -7.02 10.52 -25.95
CA LEU A 114 -7.45 11.87 -25.54
C LEU A 114 -8.85 11.88 -24.91
N TRP A 115 -9.77 11.04 -25.40
CA TRP A 115 -11.14 10.95 -24.91
C TRP A 115 -11.22 10.40 -23.47
N ASP A 116 -10.63 9.22 -23.23
CA ASP A 116 -10.57 8.59 -21.92
C ASP A 116 -9.84 9.51 -20.93
N GLY A 117 -8.75 10.14 -21.36
CA GLY A 117 -7.99 11.10 -20.56
C GLY A 117 -8.84 12.31 -20.15
N LEU A 118 -9.61 12.91 -21.07
CA LEU A 118 -10.50 14.04 -20.78
C LEU A 118 -11.62 13.65 -19.81
N ILE A 119 -12.24 12.48 -20.01
CA ILE A 119 -13.29 11.96 -19.13
C ILE A 119 -12.74 11.76 -17.72
N LEU A 120 -11.64 11.02 -17.59
CA LEU A 120 -11.03 10.72 -16.30
C LEU A 120 -10.53 11.98 -15.59
N GLN A 121 -9.91 12.90 -16.31
CA GLN A 121 -9.50 14.20 -15.77
C GLN A 121 -10.70 14.95 -15.18
N LYS A 122 -11.84 14.97 -15.89
CA LYS A 122 -13.05 15.66 -15.44
C LYS A 122 -13.77 14.94 -14.30
N VAL A 123 -13.71 13.61 -14.23
CA VAL A 123 -14.45 12.82 -13.23
C VAL A 123 -13.65 12.67 -11.93
N LEU A 124 -12.36 12.36 -12.01
CA LEU A 124 -11.54 11.92 -10.89
C LEU A 124 -10.63 13.00 -10.31
N PHE A 125 -10.28 14.01 -11.10
CA PHE A 125 -9.26 14.99 -10.75
C PHE A 125 -9.80 16.42 -10.75
N LYS A 126 -9.20 17.27 -9.93
CA LYS A 126 -9.42 18.73 -9.93
C LYS A 126 -8.50 19.38 -10.96
N LYS A 127 -7.20 19.07 -10.87
CA LYS A 127 -6.16 19.54 -11.80
C LYS A 127 -5.01 18.53 -11.81
N SER A 128 -4.52 18.16 -12.99
CA SER A 128 -3.47 17.15 -13.13
C SER A 128 -3.80 15.89 -12.30
N PHE A 129 -2.94 15.48 -11.36
CA PHE A 129 -3.17 14.33 -10.47
C PHE A 129 -3.75 14.70 -9.10
N GLU A 130 -4.09 15.98 -8.85
CA GLU A 130 -4.81 16.39 -7.64
C GLU A 130 -6.21 15.78 -7.67
N ARG A 131 -6.45 14.81 -6.78
CA ARG A 131 -7.72 14.09 -6.65
C ARG A 131 -8.81 15.03 -6.16
N LYS A 132 -10.07 14.68 -6.45
CA LYS A 132 -11.24 15.34 -5.85
C LYS A 132 -12.26 14.31 -5.35
N PRO A 133 -13.19 14.70 -4.46
CA PRO A 133 -14.30 13.85 -4.08
C PRO A 133 -15.17 13.48 -5.30
N VAL A 134 -15.26 12.19 -5.60
CA VAL A 134 -15.88 11.69 -6.83
C VAL A 134 -17.39 11.48 -6.65
N SER A 135 -18.20 11.97 -7.59
CA SER A 135 -19.62 11.64 -7.64
C SER A 135 -19.80 10.22 -8.20
N LEU A 136 -20.48 9.35 -7.44
CA LEU A 136 -20.76 7.97 -7.90
C LEU A 136 -21.63 7.95 -9.15
N PHE A 137 -22.60 8.85 -9.24
CA PHE A 137 -23.48 8.94 -10.40
C PHE A 137 -22.68 9.26 -11.67
N TRP A 138 -21.90 10.35 -11.62
CA TRP A 138 -21.08 10.75 -12.77
C TRP A 138 -19.97 9.75 -13.08
N PHE A 139 -19.36 9.16 -12.04
CA PHE A 139 -18.39 8.09 -12.24
C PHE A 139 -19.03 6.93 -13.01
N LYS A 140 -20.13 6.36 -12.52
CA LYS A 140 -20.79 5.22 -13.18
C LYS A 140 -21.24 5.54 -14.60
N LEU A 141 -21.83 6.72 -14.82
CA LEU A 141 -22.28 7.15 -16.13
C LEU A 141 -21.11 7.24 -17.12
N PHE A 142 -20.04 7.93 -16.74
CA PHE A 142 -18.91 8.14 -17.62
C PHE A 142 -17.97 6.94 -17.73
N TRP A 143 -17.90 6.10 -16.69
CA TRP A 143 -17.08 4.90 -16.66
C TRP A 143 -17.48 3.92 -17.76
N THR A 144 -18.76 3.84 -18.12
CA THR A 144 -19.24 2.99 -19.22
C THR A 144 -18.64 3.38 -20.57
N PHE A 145 -18.29 4.65 -20.77
CA PHE A 145 -17.72 5.15 -22.02
C PHE A 145 -16.18 5.06 -22.09
N ILE A 146 -15.53 4.64 -21.00
CA ILE A 146 -14.08 4.47 -20.99
C ILE A 146 -13.72 3.15 -21.66
N THR A 147 -12.91 3.25 -22.71
CA THR A 147 -12.49 2.09 -23.50
C THR A 147 -11.43 1.28 -22.75
N ASP A 148 -10.37 1.94 -22.29
CA ASP A 148 -9.21 1.28 -21.68
C ASP A 148 -9.20 1.40 -20.14
N LYS A 149 -10.26 0.96 -19.45
CA LYS A 149 -10.40 1.07 -17.98
C LYS A 149 -9.18 0.56 -17.19
N LYS A 150 -8.58 -0.52 -17.68
CA LYS A 150 -7.46 -1.23 -17.05
C LYS A 150 -6.15 -0.41 -17.00
N ILE A 151 -6.06 0.67 -17.77
CA ILE A 151 -4.90 1.56 -17.81
C ILE A 151 -4.87 2.52 -16.61
N LEU A 152 -6.01 2.81 -15.98
CA LEU A 152 -6.11 3.86 -14.96
C LEU A 152 -5.15 3.62 -13.79
N MET A 153 -5.32 2.50 -13.08
CA MET A 153 -4.56 2.23 -11.86
C MET A 153 -3.05 2.15 -12.12
N PRO A 154 -2.55 1.42 -13.14
CA PRO A 154 -1.12 1.43 -13.46
C PRO A 154 -0.54 2.84 -13.72
N LEU A 155 -1.32 3.73 -14.34
CA LEU A 155 -0.87 5.10 -14.62
C LEU A 155 -0.77 5.94 -13.34
N VAL A 156 -1.79 5.87 -12.49
CA VAL A 156 -1.88 6.73 -11.29
C VAL A 156 -1.11 6.17 -10.09
N ASN A 157 -0.88 4.86 -10.03
CA ASN A 157 -0.05 4.22 -9.00
C ASN A 157 1.40 4.76 -9.01
N ASN A 158 1.93 5.10 -10.18
CA ASN A 158 3.25 5.75 -10.31
C ASN A 158 3.29 7.19 -9.73
N LYS A 159 2.15 7.69 -9.25
CA LYS A 159 1.98 8.95 -8.53
C LYS A 159 1.50 8.74 -7.09
N GLY A 160 1.58 7.51 -6.57
CA GLY A 160 1.12 7.16 -5.22
C GLY A 160 -0.40 7.15 -5.04
N ILE A 161 -1.17 7.06 -6.13
CA ILE A 161 -2.63 7.01 -6.07
C ILE A 161 -3.08 5.56 -6.23
N TYR A 162 -3.59 4.96 -5.16
CA TYR A 162 -4.07 3.57 -5.15
C TYR A 162 -5.59 3.42 -5.15
N CYS A 163 -6.31 4.52 -4.89
CA CYS A 163 -7.75 4.61 -5.05
C CYS A 163 -8.24 6.05 -5.18
N PHE A 164 -9.51 6.18 -5.54
CA PHE A 164 -10.29 7.40 -5.49
C PHE A 164 -11.44 7.26 -4.49
N TYR A 165 -11.72 8.36 -3.79
CA TYR A 165 -12.74 8.39 -2.76
C TYR A 165 -14.03 8.98 -3.33
N SER A 166 -15.12 8.23 -3.29
CA SER A 166 -16.41 8.81 -3.60
C SER A 166 -16.86 9.78 -2.50
N ARG A 167 -17.67 10.77 -2.86
CA ARG A 167 -18.28 11.71 -1.89
C ARG A 167 -19.05 10.97 -0.80
N THR A 168 -19.74 9.90 -1.17
CA THR A 168 -20.48 9.07 -0.22
C THR A 168 -19.53 8.35 0.73
N LEU A 169 -18.43 7.78 0.24
CA LEU A 169 -17.42 7.16 1.12
C LEU A 169 -16.89 8.16 2.15
N ILE A 170 -16.49 9.35 1.70
CA ILE A 170 -15.94 10.40 2.58
C ILE A 170 -16.97 10.79 3.66
N LYS A 171 -18.23 10.96 3.29
CA LYS A 171 -19.32 11.29 4.24
C LYS A 171 -19.55 10.17 5.26
N GLU A 172 -19.53 8.92 4.83
CA GLU A 172 -19.74 7.79 5.74
C GLU A 172 -18.54 7.60 6.68
N LEU A 173 -17.32 7.79 6.18
CA LEU A 173 -16.12 7.81 7.00
C LEU A 173 -16.15 8.96 8.01
N SER A 174 -16.55 10.17 7.61
CA SER A 174 -16.67 11.30 8.54
C SER A 174 -17.67 11.03 9.66
N ASN A 175 -18.79 10.36 9.34
CA ASN A 175 -19.78 9.96 10.34
C ASN A 175 -19.24 8.89 11.29
N LEU A 176 -18.46 7.93 10.79
CA LEU A 176 -17.84 6.88 11.62
C LEU A 176 -16.78 7.43 12.56
N VAL A 177 -15.94 8.34 12.08
CA VAL A 177 -14.90 9.00 12.89
C VAL A 177 -15.55 9.95 13.91
N GLY A 178 -16.60 10.65 13.51
CA GLY A 178 -17.33 11.59 14.35
C GLY A 178 -16.45 12.75 14.82
N LYS A 179 -16.52 13.07 16.12
CA LYS A 179 -15.78 14.17 16.76
C LYS A 179 -14.49 13.73 17.46
N THR A 180 -14.10 12.47 17.30
CA THR A 180 -12.92 11.92 17.96
C THR A 180 -11.63 12.46 17.35
N LYS A 181 -10.53 12.41 18.11
CA LYS A 181 -9.20 12.73 17.55
C LYS A 181 -8.81 11.63 16.55
N CYS A 182 -8.71 12.00 15.28
CA CYS A 182 -8.37 11.11 14.19
C CYS A 182 -6.91 11.28 13.78
N LEU A 183 -6.26 10.17 13.43
CA LEU A 183 -4.95 10.17 12.80
C LEU A 183 -4.99 9.29 11.55
N GLU A 184 -4.61 9.84 10.40
CA GLU A 184 -4.27 9.08 9.21
C GLU A 184 -2.79 8.69 9.26
N ILE A 185 -2.52 7.38 9.23
CA ILE A 185 -1.18 6.82 9.12
C ILE A 185 -0.95 6.36 7.68
N GLY A 186 0.22 6.66 7.11
CA GLY A 186 0.49 6.39 5.70
C GLY A 186 -0.36 7.29 4.80
N ALA A 187 -0.46 8.57 5.17
CA ALA A 187 -1.37 9.51 4.52
C ALA A 187 -0.99 9.84 3.07
N GLY A 188 0.22 9.51 2.63
CA GLY A 188 0.71 9.84 1.29
C GLY A 188 0.62 11.35 1.03
N ASP A 189 -0.07 11.74 -0.04
CA ASP A 189 -0.29 13.15 -0.39
C ASP A 189 -1.32 13.88 0.51
N GLY A 190 -1.87 13.22 1.53
CA GLY A 190 -2.84 13.80 2.46
C GLY A 190 -4.25 14.02 1.88
N THR A 191 -4.57 13.42 0.71
CA THR A 191 -5.87 13.59 0.05
C THR A 191 -7.05 13.20 0.96
N LEU A 192 -6.98 12.05 1.63
CA LEU A 192 -8.10 11.58 2.45
C LEU A 192 -8.29 12.47 3.68
N THR A 193 -7.21 12.77 4.41
CA THR A 193 -7.24 13.75 5.50
C THR A 193 -7.82 15.09 5.07
N THR A 194 -7.45 15.61 3.90
CA THR A 194 -8.03 16.86 3.37
C THR A 194 -9.54 16.74 3.22
N PHE A 195 -10.03 15.67 2.59
CA PHE A 195 -11.47 15.46 2.40
C PHE A 195 -12.23 15.25 3.71
N LEU A 196 -11.62 14.58 4.70
CA LEU A 196 -12.21 14.41 6.03
C LEU A 196 -12.28 15.74 6.79
N ARG A 197 -11.22 16.56 6.73
CA ARG A 197 -11.18 17.90 7.33
C ARG A 197 -12.23 18.83 6.72
N GLU A 198 -12.43 18.78 5.41
CA GLU A 198 -13.51 19.52 4.72
C GLU A 198 -14.91 19.12 5.20
N MET A 199 -15.09 17.89 5.71
CA MET A 199 -16.31 17.42 6.36
C MET A 199 -16.39 17.76 7.86
N GLY A 200 -15.42 18.50 8.40
CA GLY A 200 -15.35 18.91 9.80
C GLY A 200 -14.72 17.88 10.75
N VAL A 201 -14.03 16.86 10.22
CA VAL A 201 -13.32 15.88 11.04
C VAL A 201 -11.99 16.44 11.52
N HIS A 202 -11.70 16.29 12.81
CA HIS A 202 -10.40 16.60 13.40
C HIS A 202 -9.43 15.43 13.14
N CYS A 203 -8.85 15.38 11.93
CA CYS A 203 -7.88 14.35 11.57
C CYS A 203 -6.50 14.94 11.28
N ASP A 204 -5.45 14.39 11.88
CA ASP A 204 -4.05 14.68 11.56
C ASP A 204 -3.48 13.65 10.58
N ALA A 205 -2.45 14.02 9.82
CA ALA A 205 -1.86 13.15 8.81
C ALA A 205 -0.37 12.94 9.06
N THR A 206 0.05 11.68 9.00
CA THR A 206 1.46 11.29 9.14
C THR A 206 1.87 10.27 8.08
N ASP A 207 3.12 10.36 7.65
CA ASP A 207 3.73 9.44 6.69
C ASP A 207 5.25 9.37 6.95
N ASP A 208 5.90 8.24 6.63
CA ASP A 208 7.34 8.07 6.83
C ASP A 208 8.20 8.68 5.71
N TYR A 209 7.54 9.14 4.63
CA TYR A 209 8.13 9.68 3.41
C TYR A 209 8.93 8.67 2.59
N SER A 210 8.78 7.36 2.85
CA SER A 210 9.47 6.30 2.11
C SER A 210 9.11 6.30 0.61
N TRP A 211 7.98 6.92 0.23
CA TRP A 211 7.51 7.05 -1.16
C TRP A 211 7.76 8.43 -1.79
N GLY A 212 8.64 9.26 -1.23
CA GLY A 212 8.91 10.63 -1.70
C GLY A 212 9.39 10.80 -3.14
N LYS A 213 9.76 9.71 -3.83
CA LYS A 213 10.02 9.72 -5.29
C LYS A 213 8.74 9.78 -6.12
N TYR A 214 7.61 9.33 -5.56
CA TYR A 214 6.31 9.20 -6.24
C TYR A 214 5.28 10.18 -5.70
N ILE A 215 5.39 10.54 -4.42
CA ILE A 215 4.45 11.37 -3.68
C ILE A 215 5.12 12.71 -3.37
N GLN A 216 4.41 13.78 -3.65
CA GLN A 216 4.76 15.10 -3.13
C GLN A 216 3.94 15.33 -1.86
N TYR A 217 4.62 15.31 -0.72
CA TYR A 217 4.01 15.51 0.58
C TYR A 217 3.74 17.00 0.81
N PRO A 218 2.50 17.40 1.17
CA PRO A 218 2.23 18.76 1.60
C PRO A 218 2.70 18.99 3.03
N ASP A 219 2.97 20.26 3.40
CA ASP A 219 3.56 20.63 4.69
C ASP A 219 2.76 20.16 5.92
N PHE A 220 1.45 19.91 5.76
CA PHE A 220 0.60 19.44 6.86
C PHE A 220 0.68 17.93 7.10
N VAL A 221 1.27 17.15 6.19
CA VAL A 221 1.53 15.72 6.40
C VAL A 221 2.87 15.61 7.10
N GLU A 222 2.85 15.36 8.40
CA GLU A 222 4.07 15.35 9.19
C GLU A 222 4.88 14.07 8.90
N LYS A 223 6.19 14.24 8.72
CA LYS A 223 7.11 13.11 8.56
C LYS A 223 7.33 12.41 9.91
N LEU A 224 6.60 11.32 10.15
CA LEU A 224 6.71 10.52 11.37
C LEU A 224 6.45 9.04 11.08
N GLU A 225 7.22 8.19 11.72
CA GLU A 225 6.95 6.76 11.76
C GLU A 225 5.66 6.48 12.54
N ALA A 226 4.90 5.48 12.09
CA ALA A 226 3.57 5.20 12.61
C ALA A 226 3.51 5.04 14.14
N LYS A 227 4.47 4.32 14.75
CA LYS A 227 4.50 4.12 16.21
C LYS A 227 4.78 5.43 16.97
N GLU A 228 5.62 6.30 16.42
CA GLU A 228 5.94 7.60 17.01
C GLU A 228 4.74 8.55 16.89
N ALA A 229 4.07 8.55 15.73
CA ALA A 229 2.84 9.30 15.50
C ALA A 229 1.73 8.90 16.49
N LEU A 230 1.51 7.60 16.70
CA LEU A 230 0.55 7.09 17.69
C LEU A 230 0.87 7.60 19.10
N GLY A 231 2.14 7.59 19.51
CA GLY A 231 2.58 8.09 20.81
C GLY A 231 2.43 9.60 20.98
N LYS A 232 2.72 10.38 19.94
CA LYS A 232 2.62 11.84 19.92
C LYS A 232 1.17 12.32 19.96
N TYR A 233 0.33 11.81 19.07
CA TYR A 233 -1.03 12.32 18.88
C TYR A 233 -2.05 11.67 19.82
N LYS A 234 -1.78 10.44 20.29
CA LYS A 234 -2.71 9.62 21.09
C LYS A 234 -4.14 9.64 20.53
N PRO A 235 -4.34 9.27 19.25
CA PRO A 235 -5.64 9.35 18.60
C PRO A 235 -6.64 8.32 19.13
N GLU A 236 -7.91 8.69 19.20
CA GLU A 236 -8.99 7.74 19.50
C GLU A 236 -9.40 6.94 18.26
N THR A 237 -9.25 7.54 17.07
CA THR A 237 -9.53 6.91 15.78
C THR A 237 -8.29 6.92 14.90
N VAL A 238 -7.95 5.78 14.32
CA VAL A 238 -6.91 5.68 13.29
C VAL A 238 -7.56 5.31 11.97
N ILE A 239 -7.13 5.93 10.88
CA ILE A 239 -7.50 5.54 9.52
C ILE A 239 -6.23 5.26 8.71
N CYS A 240 -6.28 4.25 7.85
CA CYS A 240 -5.22 3.97 6.91
C CYS A 240 -5.80 3.56 5.57
N SER A 241 -5.28 4.13 4.48
CA SER A 241 -5.72 3.84 3.12
C SER A 241 -4.56 3.26 2.33
N TRP A 242 -4.71 2.02 1.90
CA TRP A 242 -3.72 1.23 1.16
C TRP A 242 -2.41 1.04 1.92
N SER A 243 -2.49 0.61 3.20
CA SER A 243 -1.30 0.21 3.96
C SER A 243 -0.52 -0.90 3.25
N PRO A 244 0.83 -0.89 3.29
CA PRO A 244 1.62 -1.97 2.71
C PRO A 244 1.28 -3.35 3.29
N PRO A 245 1.35 -4.42 2.48
CA PRO A 245 1.01 -5.78 2.93
C PRO A 245 2.00 -6.29 3.97
N GLY A 246 1.50 -6.78 5.11
CA GLY A 246 2.31 -7.30 6.21
C GLY A 246 3.16 -6.24 6.91
N ASN A 247 2.72 -4.97 6.88
CA ASN A 247 3.38 -3.89 7.60
C ASN A 247 3.47 -4.18 9.11
N ALA A 248 4.50 -3.64 9.77
CA ALA A 248 4.70 -3.90 11.19
C ALA A 248 3.89 -2.99 12.13
N PHE A 249 3.40 -1.85 11.62
CA PHE A 249 2.81 -0.82 12.47
C PHE A 249 1.39 -1.15 12.92
N GLU A 250 0.61 -1.90 12.13
CA GLU A 250 -0.77 -2.26 12.49
C GLU A 250 -0.85 -3.07 13.78
N LYS A 251 0.17 -3.88 14.07
CA LYS A 251 0.31 -4.55 15.38
C LYS A 251 0.36 -3.56 16.55
N SER A 252 0.98 -2.40 16.34
CA SER A 252 1.05 -1.35 17.36
C SER A 252 -0.30 -0.66 17.55
N ILE A 253 -1.14 -0.56 16.51
CA ILE A 253 -2.49 0.01 16.65
C ILE A 253 -3.32 -0.87 17.59
N PHE A 254 -3.27 -2.19 17.42
CA PHE A 254 -4.08 -3.10 18.23
C PHE A 254 -3.68 -3.15 19.72
N THR A 255 -2.45 -2.76 20.06
CA THR A 255 -1.95 -2.78 21.46
C THR A 255 -2.15 -1.47 22.23
N MET A 256 -2.47 -0.36 21.55
CA MET A 256 -2.60 0.96 22.19
C MET A 256 -4.02 1.16 22.77
N ASP A 257 -4.14 1.15 24.09
CA ASP A 257 -5.39 1.21 24.85
C ASP A 257 -6.32 2.39 24.50
N PHE A 258 -5.75 3.56 24.17
CA PHE A 258 -6.50 4.76 23.84
C PHE A 258 -7.19 4.73 22.46
N ILE A 259 -6.82 3.80 21.56
CA ILE A 259 -7.41 3.69 20.22
C ILE A 259 -8.72 2.91 20.32
N LYS A 260 -9.84 3.53 19.96
CA LYS A 260 -11.19 2.93 20.01
C LYS A 260 -11.64 2.41 18.65
N LEU A 261 -11.21 3.06 17.58
CA LEU A 261 -11.63 2.76 16.21
C LEU A 261 -10.41 2.72 15.30
N TYR A 262 -10.29 1.67 14.50
CA TYR A 262 -9.33 1.60 13.41
C TYR A 262 -10.04 1.26 12.10
N ILE A 263 -9.84 2.08 11.07
CA ILE A 263 -10.46 1.92 9.75
C ILE A 263 -9.36 1.66 8.73
N VAL A 264 -9.50 0.58 7.97
CA VAL A 264 -8.59 0.24 6.86
C VAL A 264 -9.36 0.31 5.56
N ILE A 265 -8.87 1.08 4.60
CA ILE A 265 -9.32 1.06 3.21
C ILE A 265 -8.23 0.35 2.41
N GLY A 266 -8.55 -0.69 1.65
CA GLY A 266 -7.56 -1.46 0.93
C GLY A 266 -8.17 -2.56 0.08
N SER A 267 -7.60 -3.75 0.13
CA SER A 267 -8.02 -4.92 -0.60
C SER A 267 -8.37 -6.10 0.33
N ARG A 268 -9.30 -6.96 -0.12
CA ARG A 268 -9.58 -8.26 0.48
C ARG A 268 -8.42 -9.23 0.30
N ASN A 269 -7.58 -9.00 -0.70
CA ASN A 269 -6.43 -9.85 -0.98
C ASN A 269 -5.22 -9.39 -0.13
N PRO A 270 -4.74 -10.24 0.80
CA PRO A 270 -3.66 -9.91 1.74
C PRO A 270 -2.30 -9.67 1.07
N LEU A 271 -2.19 -9.89 -0.25
CA LEU A 271 -0.98 -9.58 -1.01
C LEU A 271 -0.84 -8.09 -1.33
N PHE A 272 -1.92 -7.31 -1.26
CA PHE A 272 -1.91 -5.91 -1.67
C PHE A 272 -1.92 -4.92 -0.52
N THR A 273 -2.64 -5.20 0.56
CA THR A 273 -2.76 -4.26 1.67
C THR A 273 -2.83 -4.93 3.03
N GLY A 274 -2.40 -4.22 4.06
CA GLY A 274 -2.63 -4.59 5.45
C GLY A 274 -1.85 -5.80 5.95
N ASP A 275 -1.76 -5.91 7.27
CA ASP A 275 -1.27 -7.05 8.01
C ASP A 275 -2.46 -7.93 8.44
N HIS A 276 -2.97 -8.70 7.48
CA HIS A 276 -4.07 -9.65 7.72
C HIS A 276 -3.75 -10.69 8.80
N GLU A 277 -2.46 -10.97 9.05
CA GLU A 277 -2.04 -11.83 10.15
C GLU A 277 -2.30 -11.14 11.50
N ALA A 278 -1.97 -9.84 11.62
CA ALA A 278 -2.31 -9.05 12.81
C ALA A 278 -3.82 -8.91 13.00
N TYR A 279 -4.58 -8.70 11.91
CA TYR A 279 -6.05 -8.57 11.96
C TYR A 279 -6.72 -9.79 12.60
N GLN A 280 -6.21 -10.99 12.29
CA GLN A 280 -6.74 -12.27 12.78
C GLN A 280 -6.25 -12.63 14.19
N LYS A 281 -5.01 -12.26 14.54
CA LYS A 281 -4.38 -12.64 15.81
C LYS A 281 -4.72 -11.72 16.98
N GLN A 282 -5.08 -10.48 16.70
CA GLN A 282 -5.51 -9.55 17.74
C GLN A 282 -6.84 -9.99 18.36
N ASP A 283 -7.02 -9.73 19.65
CA ASP A 283 -8.22 -10.07 20.43
C ASP A 283 -8.94 -8.85 21.02
N ALA A 284 -8.27 -7.68 21.06
CA ALA A 284 -8.78 -6.45 21.67
C ALA A 284 -9.87 -5.74 20.85
N PHE A 285 -10.03 -6.04 19.56
CA PHE A 285 -10.99 -5.40 18.66
C PHE A 285 -11.93 -6.43 18.03
N THR A 286 -13.18 -6.02 17.82
CA THR A 286 -14.04 -6.65 16.83
C THR A 286 -13.59 -6.22 15.44
N MET A 287 -13.73 -7.09 14.44
CA MET A 287 -13.38 -6.80 13.04
C MET A 287 -14.62 -6.99 12.16
N GLU A 288 -14.95 -5.98 11.38
CA GLU A 288 -16.06 -5.98 10.42
C GLU A 288 -15.53 -5.71 9.02
N TYR A 289 -15.85 -6.58 8.06
CA TYR A 289 -15.74 -6.24 6.64
C TYR A 289 -17.01 -5.49 6.21
N ASN A 290 -16.88 -4.19 5.92
CA ASN A 290 -18.03 -3.37 5.54
C ASN A 290 -18.20 -3.35 4.02
N GLN A 291 -19.05 -4.25 3.51
CA GLN A 291 -19.32 -4.38 2.07
C GLN A 291 -19.86 -3.09 1.45
N ARG A 292 -20.70 -2.35 2.19
CA ARG A 292 -21.29 -1.09 1.71
C ARG A 292 -20.21 -0.05 1.46
N LEU A 293 -19.32 0.19 2.41
CA LEU A 293 -18.21 1.15 2.25
C LEU A 293 -17.22 0.70 1.17
N SER A 294 -16.95 -0.61 1.09
CA SER A 294 -16.06 -1.20 0.08
C SER A 294 -16.53 -0.89 -1.35
N ALA A 295 -17.84 -0.93 -1.60
CA ALA A 295 -18.44 -0.60 -2.90
C ALA A 295 -18.37 0.91 -3.27
N LEU A 296 -18.01 1.77 -2.31
CA LEU A 296 -17.86 3.22 -2.49
C LEU A 296 -16.41 3.64 -2.79
N VAL A 297 -15.45 2.71 -2.72
CA VAL A 297 -14.06 2.89 -3.15
C VAL A 297 -13.99 2.75 -4.68
N LEU A 298 -13.25 3.63 -5.33
CA LEU A 298 -13.17 3.70 -6.78
C LEU A 298 -11.73 3.45 -7.30
N PRO A 299 -11.57 2.82 -8.49
CA PRO A 299 -12.62 2.20 -9.29
C PRO A 299 -13.28 1.03 -8.57
N GLN A 300 -14.53 0.74 -8.91
CA GLN A 300 -15.26 -0.36 -8.26
C GLN A 300 -14.61 -1.69 -8.62
N SER A 301 -14.26 -2.47 -7.60
CA SER A 301 -13.69 -3.81 -7.72
C SER A 301 -14.23 -4.69 -6.60
N GLU A 302 -14.39 -5.98 -6.88
CA GLU A 302 -14.74 -6.99 -5.86
C GLU A 302 -13.62 -7.19 -4.83
N ASP A 303 -12.41 -6.77 -5.18
CA ASP A 303 -11.24 -6.82 -4.32
C ASP A 303 -11.19 -5.66 -3.33
N ASN A 304 -11.92 -4.56 -3.54
CA ASN A 304 -11.89 -3.43 -2.61
C ASN A 304 -12.41 -3.88 -1.23
N ALA A 305 -11.74 -3.42 -0.18
CA ALA A 305 -12.13 -3.68 1.20
C ALA A 305 -12.11 -2.42 2.04
N VAL A 306 -13.11 -2.30 2.90
CA VAL A 306 -13.08 -1.42 4.07
C VAL A 306 -13.29 -2.29 5.30
N TYR A 307 -12.25 -2.43 6.12
CA TYR A 307 -12.32 -3.10 7.40
C TYR A 307 -12.48 -2.08 8.52
N ILE A 308 -13.41 -2.35 9.44
CA ILE A 308 -13.65 -1.53 10.61
C ILE A 308 -13.35 -2.36 11.85
N PHE A 309 -12.37 -1.90 12.62
CA PHE A 309 -12.00 -2.49 13.89
C PHE A 309 -12.52 -1.61 15.02
N ARG A 310 -13.34 -2.17 15.91
CA ARG A 310 -13.84 -1.45 17.09
C ARG A 310 -13.34 -2.13 18.34
N ARG A 311 -12.66 -1.38 19.22
CA ARG A 311 -12.16 -1.90 20.48
C ARG A 311 -13.33 -2.49 21.26
N LYS A 312 -13.15 -3.72 21.76
CA LYS A 312 -14.13 -4.34 22.65
C LYS A 312 -14.17 -3.51 23.92
N THR A 313 -15.38 -3.14 24.32
CA THR A 313 -15.61 -2.60 25.66
C THR A 313 -15.81 -3.81 26.56
N ASP A 314 -15.05 -3.88 27.65
CA ASP A 314 -15.32 -4.83 28.73
C ASP A 314 -16.68 -4.54 29.38
#